data_AF-A0A061EAE0-F1
#
_entry.id   AF-A0A061EAE0-F1
#
_cell.length_a   1.000
_cell.length_b   1.000
_cell.length_c   1.000
_cell.angle_alpha   90.00
_cell.angle_beta   90.00
_cell.angle_gamma   90.00
#
_symmetry.space_group_name_H-M   'P 1'
#
loop_
_entity.id
_entity.type
_entity.pdbx_description
1 polymer ?
#
loop_
_entity_poly.entity_id
_entity_poly.type
_entity_poly.pdbx_seq_one_letter_code
_entity_poly.pdbx_strand_id
1 'polypeptide(L)'
;MFSEALMCFGASSTIVDEDNNCDTSKEESFDSVEVTEGFWIVPEWKTPPDVQAMNIILNPRLAFGTGEHSTTRLCLLLLQRLIKGEECFLDYRTGSGILSIAALKIGAFLSVGIDIEPLAITSARQNAALNNIGPENCNYAWL
;
A
#
# COMPACT_ATOMS: atom_id res chain seq x y z
N MET A 1 -18.11 -20.26 12.94
CA MET A 1 -17.43 -19.10 13.54
C MET A 1 -17.16 -18.18 12.36
N PHE A 2 -17.97 -17.13 12.22
CA PHE A 2 -18.07 -16.38 10.96
C PHE A 2 -16.81 -15.53 10.75
N SER A 3 -16.21 -15.70 9.57
CA SER A 3 -15.13 -14.89 9.02
C SER A 3 -15.66 -13.48 8.76
N GLU A 4 -15.17 -12.49 9.50
CA GLU A 4 -15.41 -11.09 9.18
C GLU A 4 -14.40 -10.66 8.12
N ALA A 5 -14.87 -10.50 6.88
CA ALA A 5 -14.07 -9.89 5.83
C ALA A 5 -13.94 -8.38 6.13
N LEU A 6 -12.72 -7.92 6.39
CA LEU A 6 -12.45 -6.51 6.57
C LEU A 6 -12.34 -5.83 5.20
N MET A 7 -13.30 -4.97 4.87
CA MET A 7 -13.28 -4.11 3.68
C MET A 7 -12.82 -2.70 4.03
N CYS A 8 -11.77 -2.22 3.36
CA CYS A 8 -11.37 -0.81 3.38
C CYS A 8 -11.63 -0.17 2.01
N PHE A 9 -12.05 1.10 2.00
CA PHE A 9 -12.26 1.89 0.79
C PHE A 9 -11.11 2.90 0.62
N GLY A 10 -10.39 2.83 -0.50
CA GLY A 10 -9.41 3.85 -0.89
C GLY A 10 -10.07 5.18 -1.27
N ALA A 11 -9.44 6.31 -0.91
CA ALA A 11 -9.83 7.66 -1.36
C ALA A 11 -9.28 7.95 -2.77
N SER A 12 -10.01 8.74 -3.57
CA SER A 12 -9.64 9.13 -4.93
C SER A 12 -9.32 10.63 -5.01
N SER A 13 -8.25 10.98 -5.72
CA SER A 13 -8.04 12.33 -6.29
C SER A 13 -7.15 12.25 -7.54
N THR A 14 -7.64 12.88 -8.62
CA THR A 14 -7.06 13.30 -9.92
C THR A 14 -5.77 12.67 -10.47
N ILE A 15 -5.88 12.29 -11.75
CA ILE A 15 -4.85 11.92 -12.74
C ILE A 15 -3.61 12.80 -12.58
N VAL A 16 -2.42 12.18 -12.52
CA VAL A 16 -1.17 12.87 -12.83
C VAL A 16 -1.12 12.96 -14.35
N ASP A 17 -1.30 14.18 -14.86
CA ASP A 17 -1.30 14.46 -16.30
C ASP A 17 -0.03 13.92 -16.97
N GLU A 18 -0.21 13.19 -18.06
CA GLU A 18 0.84 12.91 -19.06
C GLU A 18 1.23 14.23 -19.73
N ASP A 19 1.97 15.08 -19.03
CA ASP A 19 2.61 16.24 -19.65
C ASP A 19 4.12 16.27 -19.40
N ASN A 20 4.80 16.35 -20.53
CA ASN A 20 6.23 16.26 -20.79
C ASN A 20 7.15 17.00 -19.81
N ASN A 21 8.30 16.34 -19.53
CA ASN A 21 9.58 16.93 -19.14
C ASN A 21 9.76 17.33 -17.65
N CYS A 22 10.13 16.37 -16.79
CA CYS A 22 11.21 16.50 -15.79
C CYS A 22 11.35 15.19 -14.97
N ASP A 23 12.20 14.26 -15.40
CA ASP A 23 12.35 12.94 -14.74
C ASP A 23 13.24 12.95 -13.49
N THR A 24 13.86 14.09 -13.12
CA THR A 24 14.82 14.15 -11.99
C THR A 24 14.41 15.08 -10.85
N SER A 25 13.39 15.93 -11.01
CA SER A 25 12.99 16.90 -9.97
C SER A 25 11.82 16.44 -9.07
N LYS A 26 11.23 15.27 -9.31
CA LYS A 26 10.12 14.72 -8.50
C LYS A 26 10.57 13.74 -7.43
N GLU A 27 11.81 13.24 -7.49
CA GLU A 27 12.33 12.27 -6.51
C GLU A 27 12.57 12.91 -5.13
N GLU A 28 12.87 14.22 -5.13
CA GLU A 28 13.25 15.00 -3.94
C GLU A 28 12.08 15.33 -3.01
N SER A 29 10.81 15.15 -3.45
CA SER A 29 9.65 15.57 -2.67
C SER A 29 8.99 14.48 -1.81
N PHE A 30 9.34 13.20 -1.99
CA PHE A 30 8.71 12.11 -1.22
C PHE A 30 9.59 11.72 -0.03
N ASP A 31 9.13 12.01 1.18
CA ASP A 31 9.78 11.63 2.43
C ASP A 31 9.17 10.36 3.03
N SER A 32 9.95 9.68 3.88
CA SER A 32 9.44 8.56 4.66
C SER A 32 8.39 9.06 5.65
N VAL A 33 7.25 8.38 5.70
CA VAL A 33 6.10 8.76 6.55
C VAL A 33 5.99 7.79 7.71
N GLU A 34 6.01 8.31 8.94
CA GLU A 34 5.67 7.53 10.13
C GLU A 34 4.15 7.44 10.30
N VAL A 35 3.61 6.24 10.20
CA VAL A 35 2.18 5.97 10.43
C VAL A 35 1.90 6.00 11.93
N THR A 36 2.71 5.27 12.70
CA THR A 36 2.74 5.26 14.17
C THR A 36 4.12 4.78 14.60
N GLU A 37 4.44 4.86 15.89
CA GLU A 37 5.68 4.33 16.45
C GLU A 37 5.99 2.91 15.94
N GLY A 38 7.12 2.75 15.24
CA GLY A 38 7.57 1.47 14.69
C GLY A 38 6.87 1.04 13.38
N PHE A 39 6.13 1.92 12.70
CA PHE A 39 5.52 1.64 11.39
C PHE A 39 5.72 2.79 10.40
N TRP A 40 6.50 2.51 9.35
CA TRP A 40 6.91 3.46 8.32
C TRP A 40 6.46 3.06 6.92
N ILE A 41 6.23 4.08 6.11
CA ILE A 41 6.11 3.97 4.66
C ILE A 41 7.32 4.68 4.05
N VAL A 42 8.04 3.98 3.19
CA VAL A 42 9.36 4.40 2.72
C VAL A 42 9.40 4.33 1.20
N PRO A 43 9.77 5.42 0.50
CA PRO A 43 10.02 5.38 -0.94
C PRO A 43 11.15 4.40 -1.28
N GLU A 44 11.03 3.65 -2.38
CA GLU A 44 12.00 2.60 -2.76
C GLU A 44 13.45 3.06 -2.90
N TRP A 45 13.68 4.36 -3.14
CA TRP A 45 15.01 4.98 -3.25
C TRP A 45 15.55 5.53 -1.93
N LYS A 46 14.83 5.40 -0.82
CA LYS A 46 15.24 5.87 0.51
C LYS A 46 15.51 4.70 1.46
N THR A 47 16.47 4.91 2.35
CA THR A 47 16.71 3.99 3.46
C THR A 47 15.65 4.20 4.55
N PRO A 48 15.06 3.12 5.10
CA PRO A 48 14.21 3.20 6.27
C PRO A 48 14.85 3.99 7.43
N PRO A 49 14.12 4.91 8.09
CA PRO A 49 14.61 5.60 9.28
C PRO A 49 14.95 4.64 10.42
N ASP A 50 14.15 3.58 10.57
CA ASP A 50 14.44 2.44 11.45
C ASP A 50 14.28 1.14 10.66
N VAL A 51 15.39 0.44 10.43
CA VAL A 51 15.42 -0.83 9.69
C VAL A 51 14.79 -2.00 10.46
N GLN A 52 14.64 -1.89 11.78
CA GLN A 52 14.02 -2.91 12.64
C GLN A 52 12.51 -2.70 12.78
N ALA A 53 12.01 -1.52 12.41
CA ALA A 53 10.58 -1.22 12.39
C ALA A 53 9.85 -1.94 11.24
N MET A 54 8.52 -1.93 11.29
CA MET A 54 7.70 -2.37 10.17
C MET A 54 7.79 -1.33 9.04
N ASN A 55 8.46 -1.71 7.96
CA ASN A 55 8.63 -0.86 6.79
C ASN A 55 7.81 -1.39 5.61
N ILE A 56 7.01 -0.49 5.01
CA ILE A 56 6.37 -0.71 3.72
C ILE A 56 7.12 0.10 2.67
N ILE A 57 7.77 -0.60 1.74
CA ILE A 57 8.54 0.01 0.66
C ILE A 57 7.63 0.21 -0.55
N LEU A 58 7.49 1.44 -1.07
CA LEU A 58 6.65 1.72 -2.24
C LEU A 58 7.40 2.55 -3.26
N ASN A 59 7.04 2.39 -4.54
CA ASN A 59 7.30 3.40 -5.54
C ASN A 59 6.06 4.33 -5.63
N PRO A 60 6.15 5.57 -5.13
CA PRO A 60 5.03 6.51 -5.13
C PRO A 60 4.68 7.09 -6.51
N ARG A 61 5.48 6.81 -7.55
CA ARG A 61 5.23 7.32 -8.92
C ARG A 61 4.23 6.47 -9.70
N LEU A 62 4.00 5.23 -9.27
CA LEU A 62 3.28 4.24 -10.08
C LEU A 62 1.77 4.18 -9.80
N ALA A 63 1.30 4.58 -8.61
CA ALA A 63 -0.13 4.71 -8.31
C ALA A 63 -0.39 5.50 -7.02
N PHE A 64 -1.65 5.89 -6.84
CA PHE A 64 -2.15 6.62 -5.67
C PHE A 64 -2.07 5.82 -4.38
N GLY A 65 -2.02 6.49 -3.22
CA GLY A 65 -1.97 5.82 -1.91
C GLY A 65 -0.55 5.65 -1.36
N THR A 66 0.22 6.73 -1.35
CA THR A 66 1.60 6.78 -0.84
C THR A 66 1.71 6.82 0.69
N GLY A 67 0.58 6.98 1.39
CA GLY A 67 0.53 7.12 2.85
C GLY A 67 0.44 8.55 3.37
N GLU A 68 0.76 9.54 2.54
CA GLU A 68 0.74 10.96 2.92
C GLU A 68 -0.69 11.48 3.18
N HIS A 69 -1.70 10.86 2.54
CA HIS A 69 -3.08 11.26 2.70
C HIS A 69 -3.67 10.75 4.03
N SER A 70 -4.38 11.61 4.75
CA SER A 70 -4.93 11.35 6.09
C SER A 70 -5.84 10.11 6.15
N THR A 71 -6.57 9.84 5.06
CA THR A 71 -7.44 8.66 4.94
C THR A 71 -6.65 7.36 4.92
N THR A 72 -5.54 7.30 4.19
CA THR A 72 -4.66 6.11 4.12
C THR A 72 -4.06 5.84 5.50
N ARG A 73 -3.54 6.88 6.17
CA ARG A 73 -3.01 6.75 7.53
C ARG A 73 -4.07 6.22 8.52
N LEU A 74 -5.31 6.70 8.44
CA LEU A 74 -6.39 6.21 9.30
C LEU A 74 -6.70 4.73 9.05
N CYS A 75 -6.77 4.30 7.78
CA CYS A 75 -6.98 2.90 7.44
C CYS A 75 -5.84 2.00 7.97
N LEU A 76 -4.59 2.43 7.85
CA LEU A 76 -3.44 1.68 8.36
C LEU A 76 -3.46 1.52 9.89
N LEU A 77 -3.81 2.58 10.62
CA LEU A 77 -3.99 2.52 12.08
C LEU A 77 -5.16 1.61 12.47
N LEU A 78 -6.22 1.57 11.66
CA LEU A 78 -7.34 0.66 11.87
C LEU A 78 -6.94 -0.80 11.63
N LEU A 79 -6.20 -1.09 10.56
CA LEU A 79 -5.72 -2.44 10.23
C LEU A 79 -4.88 -3.03 11.37
N GLN A 80 -3.97 -2.24 11.97
CA GLN A 80 -3.18 -2.69 13.13
C GLN A 80 -4.04 -3.13 14.32
N ARG A 81 -5.24 -2.56 14.46
CA ARG A 81 -6.16 -2.92 15.55
C ARG A 81 -7.02 -4.12 15.21
N LEU A 82 -7.38 -4.30 13.94
CA LEU A 82 -8.35 -5.29 13.51
C LEU A 82 -7.74 -6.64 13.14
N ILE A 83 -6.57 -6.65 12.50
CA ILE A 83 -5.89 -7.90 12.12
C ILE A 83 -5.28 -8.53 13.37
N LYS A 84 -5.68 -9.76 13.66
CA LYS A 84 -5.24 -10.59 14.80
C LYS A 84 -4.49 -11.84 14.36
N GLY A 85 -4.47 -12.12 13.06
CA GLY A 85 -3.84 -13.29 12.48
C GLY A 85 -4.87 -14.15 11.75
N GLU A 86 -4.43 -14.77 10.66
CA GLU A 86 -5.21 -15.71 9.84
C GLU A 86 -6.34 -15.09 8.99
N GLU A 87 -6.59 -13.77 9.06
CA GLU A 87 -7.66 -13.15 8.28
C GLU A 87 -7.36 -13.09 6.78
N CYS A 88 -8.42 -13.16 5.97
CA CYS A 88 -8.36 -12.81 4.55
C CYS A 88 -8.80 -11.35 4.37
N PHE A 89 -7.94 -10.53 3.79
CA PHE A 89 -8.17 -9.10 3.60
C PHE A 89 -8.59 -8.77 2.16
N LEU A 90 -9.56 -7.87 2.00
CA LEU A 90 -9.98 -7.35 0.70
C LEU A 90 -9.75 -5.84 0.63
N ASP A 91 -8.93 -5.43 -0.32
CA ASP A 91 -8.55 -4.05 -0.58
C ASP A 91 -9.28 -3.53 -1.83
N TYR A 92 -10.40 -2.84 -1.62
CA TYR A 92 -11.24 -2.32 -2.69
C TYR A 92 -10.76 -0.93 -3.13
N ARG A 93 -10.40 -0.79 -4.41
CA ARG A 93 -9.63 0.33 -4.98
C ARG A 93 -8.21 0.36 -4.41
N THR A 94 -7.48 -0.72 -4.66
CA THR A 94 -6.18 -0.99 -4.04
C THR A 94 -5.12 0.07 -4.38
N GLY A 95 -5.22 0.77 -5.52
CA GLY A 95 -4.26 1.80 -5.90
C GLY A 95 -2.81 1.28 -5.88
N SER A 96 -1.97 1.83 -5.01
CA SER A 96 -0.59 1.40 -4.76
C SER A 96 -0.44 0.02 -4.11
N GLY A 97 -1.51 -0.59 -3.62
CA GLY A 97 -1.48 -1.84 -2.85
C GLY A 97 -1.11 -1.64 -1.37
N ILE A 98 -1.01 -0.40 -0.89
CA ILE A 98 -0.50 -0.12 0.46
C ILE A 98 -1.27 -0.82 1.58
N LEU A 99 -2.60 -0.87 1.51
CA LEU A 99 -3.42 -1.51 2.54
C LEU A 99 -3.28 -3.03 2.48
N SER A 100 -3.25 -3.61 1.27
CA SER A 100 -2.97 -5.03 1.05
C SER A 100 -1.63 -5.46 1.65
N ILE A 101 -0.58 -4.69 1.37
CA ILE A 101 0.78 -4.95 1.88
C ILE A 101 0.82 -4.81 3.41
N ALA A 102 0.18 -3.77 3.94
CA ALA A 102 0.10 -3.56 5.39
C ALA A 102 -0.60 -4.71 6.09
N ALA A 103 -1.74 -5.16 5.55
CA ALA A 103 -2.51 -6.25 6.13
C ALA A 103 -1.66 -7.53 6.29
N LEU A 104 -0.93 -7.89 5.23
CA LEU A 104 -0.05 -9.07 5.24
C LEU A 104 1.12 -8.90 6.22
N LYS A 105 1.75 -7.73 6.29
CA LYS A 105 2.84 -7.46 7.25
C LYS A 105 2.37 -7.47 8.71
N ILE A 106 1.12 -7.10 8.98
CA ILE A 106 0.53 -7.14 10.32
C ILE A 106 0.18 -8.58 10.73
N GLY A 107 -0.13 -9.45 9.76
CA GLY A 107 -0.35 -10.88 10.02
C GLY A 107 -1.58 -11.51 9.34
N ALA A 108 -2.23 -10.80 8.40
CA ALA A 108 -3.28 -11.40 7.59
C ALA A 108 -2.72 -12.63 6.83
N PHE A 109 -3.56 -13.65 6.67
CA PHE A 109 -3.18 -14.87 5.94
C PHE A 109 -3.03 -14.62 4.44
N LEU A 110 -4.01 -13.90 3.88
CA LEU A 110 -4.12 -13.60 2.47
C LEU A 110 -4.66 -12.19 2.28
N SER A 111 -4.25 -11.56 1.18
CA SER A 111 -4.82 -10.30 0.73
C SER A 111 -5.24 -10.40 -0.73
N VAL A 112 -6.36 -9.76 -1.06
CA VAL A 112 -6.80 -9.56 -2.44
C VAL A 112 -7.04 -8.07 -2.65
N GLY A 113 -6.39 -7.49 -3.64
CA GLY A 113 -6.64 -6.11 -4.06
C GLY A 113 -7.38 -6.05 -5.38
N ILE A 114 -8.38 -5.18 -5.49
CA ILE A 114 -9.14 -4.98 -6.73
C ILE A 114 -9.21 -3.51 -7.10
N ASP A 115 -9.06 -3.23 -8.38
CA ASP A 115 -9.13 -1.88 -8.94
C ASP A 115 -9.65 -1.93 -10.38
N ILE A 116 -10.31 -0.86 -10.80
CA ILE A 116 -10.76 -0.69 -12.19
C ILE A 116 -9.65 -0.10 -13.07
N GLU A 117 -8.61 0.47 -12.48
CA GLU A 117 -7.49 1.06 -13.21
C GLU A 117 -6.38 0.01 -13.43
N PRO A 118 -6.08 -0.41 -14.68
CA PRO A 118 -5.01 -1.38 -14.95
C PRO A 118 -3.63 -0.95 -14.45
N LEU A 119 -3.34 0.35 -14.45
CA LEU A 119 -2.08 0.87 -13.91
C LEU A 119 -1.97 0.65 -12.41
N ALA A 120 -3.07 0.76 -11.66
CA ALA A 120 -3.11 0.48 -10.22
C ALA A 120 -2.77 -0.99 -9.94
N ILE A 121 -3.33 -1.93 -10.71
CA ILE A 121 -3.00 -3.36 -10.58
C ILE A 121 -1.51 -3.63 -10.84
N THR A 122 -0.92 -2.94 -11.82
CA THR A 122 0.51 -3.06 -12.13
C THR A 122 1.36 -2.51 -10.98
N SER A 123 1.01 -1.32 -10.48
CA SER A 123 1.70 -0.68 -9.36
C SER A 123 1.61 -1.51 -8.08
N ALA A 124 0.43 -2.01 -7.72
CA ALA A 124 0.22 -2.80 -6.52
C ALA A 124 1.03 -4.10 -6.52
N ARG A 125 1.16 -4.76 -7.69
CA ARG A 125 2.03 -5.93 -7.87
C ARG A 125 3.51 -5.59 -7.68
N GLN A 126 3.98 -4.49 -8.29
CA GLN A 126 5.37 -4.05 -8.16
C GLN A 126 5.69 -3.68 -6.70
N ASN A 127 4.81 -2.94 -6.04
CA ASN A 127 4.93 -2.59 -4.64
C ASN A 127 4.87 -3.80 -3.70
N ALA A 128 4.03 -4.80 -3.98
CA ALA A 128 4.04 -6.05 -3.22
C ALA A 128 5.39 -6.78 -3.35
N ALA A 129 5.94 -6.83 -4.57
CA ALA A 129 7.25 -7.43 -4.81
C ALA A 129 8.39 -6.70 -4.06
N LEU A 130 8.36 -5.36 -4.00
CA LEU A 130 9.29 -4.56 -3.18
C LEU A 130 9.26 -4.93 -1.69
N ASN A 131 8.15 -5.50 -1.23
CA ASN A 131 7.95 -5.94 0.15
C ASN A 131 8.12 -7.45 0.36
N ASN A 132 8.66 -8.17 -0.65
CA ASN A 132 8.81 -9.62 -0.65
C ASN A 132 7.48 -10.37 -0.51
N ILE A 133 6.41 -9.84 -1.09
CA ILE A 133 5.07 -10.45 -1.10
C ILE A 133 4.80 -10.96 -2.52
N GLY A 134 4.65 -12.27 -2.65
CA GLY A 134 4.32 -12.94 -3.90
C GLY A 134 2.81 -13.20 -4.11
N PRO A 135 2.44 -13.70 -5.30
CA PRO A 135 1.05 -14.00 -5.66
C PRO A 135 0.40 -15.10 -4.80
N GLU A 136 1.20 -15.91 -4.11
CA GLU A 136 0.75 -16.90 -3.13
C GLU A 136 0.12 -16.28 -1.88
N ASN A 137 0.51 -15.05 -1.53
CA ASN A 137 -0.02 -14.32 -0.38
C ASN A 137 -0.91 -13.13 -0.78
N CYS A 138 -0.66 -12.51 -1.95
CA CYS A 138 -1.42 -11.35 -2.41
C CYS A 138 -1.78 -11.43 -3.89
N ASN A 139 -3.08 -11.43 -4.21
CA ASN A 139 -3.54 -11.38 -5.59
C ASN A 139 -4.18 -10.03 -5.92
N TYR A 140 -3.88 -9.49 -7.09
CA TYR A 140 -4.48 -8.26 -7.59
C TYR A 140 -5.27 -8.53 -8.86
N ALA A 141 -6.54 -8.15 -8.87
CA ALA A 141 -7.45 -8.41 -9.98
C ALA A 141 -8.12 -7.13 -10.48
N TRP A 142 -8.32 -7.05 -11.79
CA TRP A 142 -9.06 -5.98 -12.44
C TRP A 142 -10.57 -6.27 -12.38
N LEU A 143 -11.38 -5.22 -12.17
CA LEU A 143 -12.85 -5.28 -12.14
C LEU A 143 -13.49 -5.03 -13.50
#